data_AF-A0A356IPC6-F1
#
_entry.id   AF-A0A356IPC6-F1
#
_cell.length_a   1.000
_cell.length_b   1.000
_cell.length_c   1.000
_cell.angle_alpha   90.00
_cell.angle_beta   90.00
_cell.angle_gamma   90.00
#
_symmetry.space_group_name_H-M   'P 1'
#
loop_
_entity.id
_entity.type
_entity.pdbx_description
1 polymer ?
#
loop_
_entity_poly.entity_id
_entity_poly.type
_entity_poly.pdbx_seq_one_letter_code
_entity_poly.pdbx_strand_id
1 'polypeptide(L)'
;DEWLESLYPNQIRSLNDYVKYSTLIKPLVKSLAQSILKSGSNVVMDFPGNTVAQRAWLKSVFSEIGADHELVYLEVPDEVCLARIEKRRNEQPERAATDTENMFFQVTKYFVEPSADEGFNLTTLKLNV
;
A
#
# COMPACT_ATOMS: atom_id res chain seq x y z
N ASP A 1 -10.86 -3.39 -0.46
CA ASP A 1 -9.81 -4.30 -0.96
C ASP A 1 -10.54 -5.56 -1.41
N GLU A 2 -10.50 -5.84 -2.71
CA GLU A 2 -11.30 -6.93 -3.32
C GLU A 2 -10.91 -8.31 -2.80
N TRP A 3 -9.61 -8.54 -2.56
CA TRP A 3 -9.11 -9.81 -2.05
C TRP A 3 -9.56 -10.02 -0.61
N LEU A 4 -9.42 -8.99 0.22
CA LEU A 4 -9.83 -9.07 1.61
C LEU A 4 -11.34 -9.19 1.78
N GLU A 5 -12.13 -8.47 0.98
CA GLU A 5 -13.59 -8.60 1.00
C GLU A 5 -14.04 -9.98 0.53
N SER A 6 -13.37 -10.54 -0.49
CA SER A 6 -13.69 -11.87 -1.03
C SER A 6 -13.29 -13.01 -0.10
N LEU A 7 -12.12 -12.91 0.56
CA LEU A 7 -11.58 -13.95 1.44
C LEU A 7 -12.12 -13.87 2.88
N TYR A 8 -12.43 -12.66 3.35
CA TYR A 8 -12.87 -12.40 4.73
C TYR A 8 -14.09 -11.46 4.77
N PRO A 9 -15.21 -11.83 4.12
CA PRO A 9 -16.38 -10.98 4.01
C PRO A 9 -16.90 -10.56 5.39
N ASN A 10 -17.16 -9.25 5.55
CA ASN A 10 -17.66 -8.64 6.80
C ASN A 10 -16.78 -8.80 8.05
N GLN A 11 -15.52 -9.26 7.91
CA GLN A 11 -14.61 -9.46 9.07
C GLN A 11 -13.71 -8.27 9.37
N ILE A 12 -13.54 -7.33 8.44
CA ILE A 12 -12.70 -6.14 8.63
C ILE A 12 -13.58 -4.99 9.10
N ARG A 13 -13.58 -4.74 10.42
CA ARG A 13 -14.38 -3.67 11.05
C ARG A 13 -13.53 -2.59 11.70
N SER A 14 -12.22 -2.82 11.75
CA SER A 14 -11.23 -1.92 12.35
C SER A 14 -9.89 -2.01 11.61
N LEU A 15 -9.00 -1.05 11.88
CA LEU A 15 -7.62 -1.09 11.38
C LEU A 15 -6.87 -2.34 11.86
N ASN A 16 -7.13 -2.82 13.08
CA ASN A 16 -6.52 -4.03 13.60
C ASN A 16 -6.96 -5.28 12.83
N ASP A 17 -8.26 -5.36 12.49
CA ASP A 17 -8.76 -6.43 11.64
C ASP A 17 -8.09 -6.35 10.26
N TYR A 18 -8.01 -5.16 9.66
CA TYR A 18 -7.32 -4.96 8.40
C TYR A 18 -5.87 -5.45 8.46
N VAL A 19 -5.10 -5.04 9.48
CA VAL A 19 -3.70 -5.48 9.67
C VAL A 19 -3.62 -7.00 9.81
N LYS A 20 -4.50 -7.61 10.59
CA LYS A 20 -4.55 -9.06 10.79
C LYS A 20 -4.81 -9.80 9.48
N TYR A 21 -5.91 -9.48 8.79
CA TYR A 21 -6.35 -10.20 7.59
C TYR A 21 -5.45 -9.90 6.37
N SER A 22 -4.97 -8.66 6.21
CA SER A 22 -3.95 -8.33 5.20
C SER A 22 -2.66 -9.10 5.43
N THR A 23 -2.25 -9.33 6.68
CA THR A 23 -1.06 -10.13 6.97
C THR A 23 -1.23 -11.60 6.59
N LEU A 24 -2.43 -12.17 6.74
CA LEU A 24 -2.69 -13.57 6.39
C LEU A 24 -2.57 -13.85 4.88
N ILE A 25 -2.90 -12.87 4.02
CA ILE A 25 -2.82 -13.05 2.57
C ILE A 25 -1.39 -12.83 2.01
N LYS A 26 -0.52 -12.13 2.76
CA LYS A 26 0.84 -11.77 2.31
C LYS A 26 1.67 -12.93 1.77
N PRO A 27 1.72 -14.13 2.39
CA PRO A 27 2.50 -15.24 1.86
C PRO A 27 2.03 -15.70 0.48
N LEU A 28 0.70 -15.74 0.26
CA LEU A 28 0.10 -16.13 -1.02
C LEU A 28 0.39 -15.09 -2.10
N VAL A 29 0.15 -13.81 -1.78
CA VAL A 29 0.43 -12.69 -2.69
C VAL A 29 1.90 -12.66 -3.09
N LYS A 30 2.81 -12.83 -2.13
CA LYS A 30 4.25 -12.87 -2.39
C LYS A 30 4.62 -14.00 -3.35
N SER A 31 4.12 -15.22 -3.12
CA SER A 31 4.37 -16.37 -4.00
C SER A 31 3.85 -16.12 -5.42
N LEU A 32 2.66 -15.54 -5.54
CA LEU A 32 2.07 -15.18 -6.83
C LEU A 32 2.91 -14.11 -7.55
N ALA A 33 3.27 -13.03 -6.87
CA ALA A 33 4.10 -11.96 -7.43
C ALA A 33 5.47 -12.49 -7.89
N GLN A 34 6.13 -13.31 -7.08
CA GLN A 34 7.40 -13.94 -7.45
C GLN A 34 7.26 -14.87 -8.67
N SER A 35 6.14 -15.58 -8.80
CA SER A 35 5.88 -16.45 -9.95
C SER A 35 5.70 -15.65 -11.24
N ILE A 36 5.00 -14.52 -11.19
CA ILE A 36 4.81 -13.61 -12.33
C ILE A 36 6.15 -12.94 -12.71
N LEU A 37 6.94 -12.50 -11.73
CA LEU A 37 8.27 -11.93 -12.00
C LEU A 37 9.18 -12.97 -12.67
N LYS A 38 9.17 -14.22 -12.19
CA LYS A 38 9.95 -15.31 -12.78
C LYS A 38 9.52 -15.70 -14.20
N SER A 39 8.29 -15.37 -14.61
CA SER A 39 7.87 -15.56 -16.00
C SER A 39 8.36 -14.46 -16.95
N GLY A 40 9.12 -13.47 -16.44
CA GLY A 40 9.64 -12.34 -17.21
C GLY A 40 8.68 -11.16 -17.32
N SER A 41 7.60 -11.15 -16.53
CA SER A 41 6.61 -10.06 -16.50
C SER A 41 6.88 -9.09 -15.36
N ASN A 42 6.44 -7.84 -15.50
CA ASN A 42 6.50 -6.85 -14.42
C ASN A 42 5.29 -6.97 -13.49
N VAL A 43 5.49 -6.65 -12.21
CA VAL A 43 4.43 -6.62 -11.19
C VAL A 43 4.42 -5.26 -10.49
N VAL A 44 3.25 -4.62 -10.43
CA VAL A 44 3.03 -3.44 -9.59
C VAL A 44 2.40 -3.90 -8.28
N MET A 45 3.11 -3.65 -7.17
CA MET A 45 2.65 -4.01 -5.83
C MET A 45 1.88 -2.85 -5.19
N ASP A 46 0.58 -2.74 -5.48
CA ASP A 46 -0.32 -1.79 -4.81
C ASP A 46 -0.72 -2.29 -3.41
N PHE A 47 0.27 -2.29 -2.51
CA PHE A 47 0.13 -2.68 -1.11
C PHE A 47 0.64 -1.57 -0.19
N PRO A 48 0.13 -1.46 1.05
CA PRO A 48 0.60 -0.42 1.97
C PRO A 48 2.10 -0.50 2.19
N GLY A 49 2.78 0.63 1.97
CA GLY A 49 4.22 0.84 2.21
C GLY A 49 4.47 1.96 3.23
N ASN A 50 3.53 2.19 4.14
CA ASN A 50 3.53 3.34 5.06
C ASN A 50 4.63 3.22 6.12
N THR A 51 4.90 2.00 6.58
CA THR A 51 5.91 1.73 7.63
C THR A 51 7.15 1.05 7.05
N VAL A 52 8.29 1.22 7.72
CA VAL A 52 9.53 0.49 7.40
C VAL A 52 9.31 -1.03 7.40
N ALA A 53 8.51 -1.56 8.34
CA ALA A 53 8.20 -2.99 8.38
C ALA A 53 7.37 -3.47 7.17
N GLN A 54 6.44 -2.65 6.70
CA GLN A 54 5.68 -2.94 5.49
C GLN A 54 6.58 -2.93 4.25
N ARG A 55 7.47 -1.94 4.13
CA ARG A 55 8.46 -1.87 3.05
C ARG A 55 9.46 -3.01 3.12
N ALA A 56 9.90 -3.44 4.30
CA ALA A 56 10.76 -4.62 4.45
C ALA A 56 10.09 -5.90 3.90
N TRP A 57 8.76 -6.05 4.08
CA TRP A 57 8.02 -7.14 3.45
C TRP A 57 7.99 -7.00 1.92
N LEU A 58 7.70 -5.82 1.38
CA LEU A 58 7.74 -5.56 -0.07
C LEU A 58 9.13 -5.87 -0.65
N LYS A 59 10.19 -5.47 0.06
CA LYS A 59 11.58 -5.75 -0.30
C LYS A 59 11.83 -7.25 -0.46
N SER A 60 11.32 -8.05 0.48
CA SER A 60 11.47 -9.51 0.46
C SER A 60 10.86 -10.17 -0.79
N VAL A 61 9.89 -9.53 -1.46
CA VAL A 61 9.26 -10.08 -2.66
C VAL A 61 10.29 -10.20 -3.79
N PHE A 62 10.99 -9.10 -4.10
CA PHE A 62 11.97 -9.08 -5.19
C PHE A 62 13.35 -9.60 -4.75
N SER A 63 13.79 -9.30 -3.51
CA SER A 63 15.15 -9.59 -3.09
C SER A 63 15.44 -11.09 -2.96
N GLU A 64 14.44 -11.90 -2.60
CA GLU A 64 14.59 -13.35 -2.49
C GLU A 64 14.75 -14.06 -3.83
N ILE A 65 14.34 -13.41 -4.92
CA ILE A 65 14.42 -13.98 -6.28
C ILE A 65 15.40 -13.19 -7.17
N GLY A 66 16.07 -12.18 -6.62
CA GLY A 66 17.01 -11.33 -7.34
C GLY A 66 16.36 -10.54 -8.48
N ALA A 67 15.08 -10.18 -8.38
CA ALA A 67 14.40 -9.38 -9.39
C ALA A 67 14.76 -7.90 -9.24
N ASP A 68 14.81 -7.19 -10.37
CA ASP A 68 14.91 -5.73 -10.37
C ASP A 68 13.69 -5.10 -9.69
N HIS A 69 13.88 -3.92 -9.12
CA HIS A 69 12.86 -3.22 -8.35
C HIS A 69 12.95 -1.71 -8.50
N GLU A 70 11.81 -1.07 -8.24
CA GLU A 70 11.68 0.37 -8.09
C GLU A 70 10.63 0.65 -7.00
N LEU A 71 10.93 1.58 -6.09
CA LEU A 71 9.97 2.12 -5.13
C LEU A 71 9.59 3.53 -5.58
N VAL A 72 8.32 3.72 -5.93
CA VAL A 72 7.80 5.04 -6.29
C VAL A 72 7.23 5.71 -5.05
N TYR A 73 7.86 6.79 -4.60
CA TYR A 73 7.37 7.62 -3.51
C TYR A 73 6.64 8.85 -4.08
N LEU A 74 5.38 9.02 -3.70
CA LEU A 74 4.60 10.19 -4.05
C LEU A 74 4.73 11.24 -2.94
N GLU A 75 5.52 12.28 -3.17
CA GLU A 75 5.66 13.41 -2.27
C GLU A 75 4.52 14.40 -2.57
N VAL A 76 3.40 14.20 -1.87
CA VAL A 76 2.15 14.95 -2.06
C VAL A 76 1.72 15.56 -0.73
N PRO A 77 1.46 16.89 -0.67
CA PRO A 77 0.99 17.52 0.55
C PRO A 77 -0.34 16.95 1.05
N ASP A 78 -0.52 16.94 2.38
CA ASP A 78 -1.71 16.40 3.03
C ASP A 78 -2.99 17.09 2.54
N GLU A 79 -2.97 18.40 2.30
CA GLU A 79 -4.11 19.17 1.81
C GLU A 79 -4.59 18.68 0.43
N VAL A 80 -3.67 18.25 -0.44
CA VAL A 80 -4.00 17.69 -1.75
C VAL A 80 -4.59 16.29 -1.59
N CYS A 81 -4.02 15.49 -0.69
CA CYS A 81 -4.54 14.15 -0.37
C CYS A 81 -5.97 14.22 0.19
N LEU A 82 -6.21 15.12 1.14
CA LEU A 82 -7.51 15.34 1.77
C LEU A 82 -8.55 15.82 0.74
N ALA A 83 -8.22 16.77 -0.13
CA ALA A 83 -9.12 17.22 -1.19
C ALA A 83 -9.50 16.09 -2.16
N ARG A 84 -8.56 15.20 -2.50
CA ARG A 84 -8.82 14.01 -3.33
C ARG A 84 -9.69 12.98 -2.61
N ILE A 85 -9.48 12.77 -1.31
CA ILE A 85 -10.30 11.89 -0.48
C ILE A 85 -11.73 12.41 -0.42
N GLU A 86 -11.93 13.72 -0.20
CA GLU A 86 -13.25 14.34 -0.17
C GLU A 86 -13.98 14.19 -1.53
N LYS A 87 -13.28 14.47 -2.63
CA LYS A 87 -13.83 14.27 -3.97
C LYS A 87 -14.24 12.81 -4.19
N ARG A 88 -13.36 11.87 -3.87
CA ARG A 88 -13.64 10.43 -4.03
C ARG A 88 -14.80 9.96 -3.17
N ARG A 89 -14.90 10.43 -1.92
CA ARG A 89 -16.03 10.16 -1.03
C ARG A 89 -17.37 10.58 -1.64
N ASN A 90 -17.42 11.72 -2.33
CA ASN A 90 -18.64 12.22 -2.97
C ASN A 90 -18.98 11.43 -4.25
N GLU A 91 -17.98 10.97 -4.99
CA GLU A 91 -18.14 10.21 -6.24
C GLU A 91 -18.40 8.71 -6.01
N GLN A 92 -17.95 8.16 -4.87
CA GLN A 92 -17.97 6.73 -4.53
C GLN A 92 -18.60 6.53 -3.14
N PRO A 93 -19.95 6.50 -3.03
CA PRO A 93 -20.66 6.41 -1.76
C PRO A 93 -20.27 5.21 -0.89
N GLU A 94 -19.88 4.09 -1.50
CA GLU A 94 -19.40 2.89 -0.82
C GLU A 94 -18.11 3.11 -0.02
N ARG A 95 -17.33 4.14 -0.36
CA ARG A 95 -16.09 4.51 0.34
C ARG A 95 -16.32 5.56 1.40
N ALA A 96 -17.52 6.13 1.53
CA ALA A 96 -17.76 7.27 2.41
C ALA A 96 -17.49 6.99 3.90
N ALA A 97 -17.56 5.72 4.32
CA ALA A 97 -17.23 5.30 5.68
C ALA A 97 -15.71 5.27 5.96
N THR A 98 -14.88 5.07 4.94
CA THR A 98 -13.42 4.94 5.07
C THR A 98 -12.67 6.18 4.58
N ASP A 99 -13.17 6.87 3.57
CA ASP A 99 -12.61 8.10 3.02
C ASP A 99 -12.99 9.31 3.89
N THR A 100 -12.48 9.36 5.12
CA THR A 100 -12.70 10.47 6.05
C THR A 100 -11.37 11.09 6.46
N GLU A 101 -11.38 12.38 6.80
CA GLU A 101 -10.22 13.09 7.35
C GLU A 101 -9.66 12.40 8.60
N ASN A 102 -10.53 11.95 9.51
CA ASN A 102 -10.11 11.20 10.68
C ASN A 102 -9.38 9.91 10.28
N MET A 103 -9.92 9.12 9.34
CA MET A 103 -9.24 7.90 8.89
C MET A 103 -7.88 8.21 8.24
N PHE A 104 -7.80 9.26 7.42
CA PHE A 104 -6.55 9.72 6.82
C PHE A 104 -5.49 9.95 7.91
N PHE A 105 -5.77 10.82 8.89
CA PHE A 105 -4.80 11.10 9.95
C PHE A 105 -4.53 9.90 10.86
N GLN A 106 -5.48 8.99 11.08
CA GLN A 106 -5.22 7.75 11.82
C GLN A 106 -4.19 6.87 11.11
N VAL A 107 -4.24 6.81 9.77
CA VAL A 107 -3.27 6.04 8.96
C VAL A 107 -1.94 6.78 8.85
N THR A 108 -1.96 8.10 8.58
CA THR A 108 -0.77 8.93 8.38
C THR A 108 0.13 8.98 9.63
N LYS A 109 -0.41 8.80 10.84
CA LYS A 109 0.39 8.68 12.09
C LYS A 109 1.48 7.60 12.04
N TYR A 110 1.27 6.56 11.24
CA TYR A 110 2.23 5.47 11.09
C TYR A 110 3.18 5.66 9.91
N PHE A 111 2.93 6.65 9.06
CA PHE A 111 3.71 6.89 7.86
C PHE A 111 5.10 7.41 8.23
N VAL A 112 6.11 6.82 7.60
CA VAL A 112 7.48 7.30 7.61
C VAL A 112 7.97 7.30 6.17
N GLU A 113 8.55 8.41 5.72
CA GLU A 113 9.14 8.50 4.38
C GLU A 113 10.18 7.38 4.14
N PRO A 114 10.30 6.88 2.90
CA PRO A 114 11.33 5.91 2.58
C PRO A 114 12.72 6.53 2.70
N SER A 115 13.65 5.82 3.33
CA SER A 115 15.04 6.25 3.45
C SER A 115 15.98 5.43 2.57
N ALA A 116 17.16 6.00 2.26
CA ALA A 116 18.18 5.30 1.49
C ALA A 116 18.68 4.01 2.16
N ASP A 117 18.67 3.96 3.50
CA ASP A 117 19.10 2.79 4.29
C ASP A 117 18.22 1.55 4.05
N GLU A 118 17.00 1.75 3.55
CA GLU A 118 16.10 0.66 3.19
C GLU A 118 16.53 -0.06 1.91
N GLY A 119 17.45 0.52 1.12
CA GLY A 119 18.06 -0.10 -0.05
C GLY A 119 17.11 -0.32 -1.23
N PHE A 120 16.16 0.58 -1.44
CA PHE A 120 15.31 0.62 -2.62
C PHE A 120 15.94 1.48 -3.73
N ASN A 121 15.68 1.13 -5.00
CA ASN A 121 15.83 2.07 -6.09
C ASN A 121 14.65 3.05 -6.00
N LEU A 122 14.88 4.22 -5.41
CA LEU A 122 13.82 5.17 -5.07
C LEU A 122 13.61 6.19 -6.19
N THR A 123 12.37 6.31 -6.65
CA THR A 123 11.92 7.39 -7.53
C THR A 123 10.88 8.23 -6.79
N THR A 124 11.24 9.49 -6.52
CA THR A 124 10.32 10.44 -5.87
C THR A 124 9.58 11.25 -6.93
N LEU A 125 8.26 11.16 -6.93
CA LEU A 125 7.38 11.98 -7.77
C LEU A 125 6.78 13.10 -6.92
N LYS A 126 7.18 14.32 -7.25
CA LYS A 126 6.59 15.53 -6.67
C LYS A 126 5.39 15.96 -7.50
N LEU A 127 4.30 16.31 -6.82
CA LEU A 127 3.22 16.97 -7.51
C LEU A 127 3.64 18.40 -7.85
N ASN A 128 3.73 18.72 -9.14
CA ASN A 128 3.75 20.10 -9.58
C ASN A 128 2.33 20.64 -9.40
N VAL A 129 2.10 21.35 -8.30
CA VAL A 129 0.84 22.04 -8.01
C VAL A 129 0.83 23.38 -8.71
#